data_AF-A0A962ZV99-F1
#
_entry.id   AF-A0A962ZV99-F1
#
_cell.length_a   1.000
_cell.length_b   1.000
_cell.length_c   1.000
_cell.angle_alpha   90.00
_cell.angle_beta   90.00
_cell.angle_gamma   90.00
#
_symmetry.space_group_name_H-M   'P 1'
#
loop_
_entity.id
_entity.type
_entity.pdbx_description
1 polymer ?
#
loop_
_entity_poly.entity_id
_entity_poly.type
_entity_poly.pdbx_seq_one_letter_code
_entity_poly.pdbx_strand_id
1 'polypeptide(L)' 'MEVRLNIVIVGGGAGGLELATRLGHKLGRKGRAAVTLVDRSSIHIWKPLLHEVATGALDAGLDEVSYRA' A
#
# COMPACT_ATOMS: atom_id res chain seq x y z
N MET A 1 -14.68 -3.36 -26.78
CA MET A 1 -14.13 -2.81 -25.51
C MET A 1 -13.64 -3.98 -24.69
N GLU A 2 -12.35 -4.05 -24.40
CA GLU A 2 -11.82 -5.11 -23.55
C GLU A 2 -12.29 -4.87 -22.10
N VAL A 3 -13.03 -5.83 -21.53
CA VAL A 3 -13.53 -5.72 -20.16
C VAL A 3 -12.34 -5.88 -19.22
N ARG A 4 -11.87 -4.77 -18.66
CA ARG A 4 -10.84 -4.77 -17.62
C ARG A 4 -11.50 -4.95 -16.25
N LEU A 5 -10.99 -5.88 -15.47
CA LEU A 5 -11.45 -6.11 -14.11
C LEU A 5 -11.04 -4.92 -13.23
N ASN A 6 -12.00 -4.28 -12.55
CA ASN A 6 -11.70 -3.20 -11.61
C ASN A 6 -11.61 -3.75 -10.19
N ILE A 7 -10.45 -3.60 -9.56
CA ILE A 7 -10.19 -4.10 -8.21
C ILE A 7 -9.89 -2.90 -7.32
N VAL A 8 -10.74 -2.69 -6.32
CA VAL A 8 -10.53 -1.67 -5.28
C VAL A 8 -10.15 -2.35 -3.98
N ILE A 9 -9.05 -1.91 -3.39
CA ILE A 9 -8.53 -2.40 -2.11
C ILE A 9 -8.69 -1.25 -1.12
N VAL A 10 -9.42 -1.48 -0.02
CA VAL A 10 -9.67 -0.47 1.01
C VAL A 10 -8.82 -0.81 2.24
N GLY A 11 -7.91 0.11 2.58
CA GLY A 11 -6.94 -0.02 3.67
C GLY A 11 -5.56 -0.47 3.18
N GLY A 12 -4.54 0.36 3.39
CA GLY A 12 -3.13 0.17 3.05
C GLY A 12 -2.28 -0.36 4.21
N GLY A 13 -2.87 -1.12 5.13
CA GLY A 13 -2.10 -1.88 6.12
C GLY A 13 -1.20 -2.93 5.46
N ALA A 14 -0.52 -3.75 6.26
CA ALA A 14 0.47 -4.72 5.76
C ALA A 14 -0.12 -5.65 4.68
N GLY A 15 -1.35 -6.14 4.89
CA GLY A 15 -2.03 -6.97 3.89
C GLY A 15 -2.51 -6.20 2.66
N GLY A 16 -2.99 -4.96 2.83
CA GLY A 16 -3.55 -4.17 1.74
C GLY A 16 -2.50 -3.68 0.74
N LEU A 17 -1.38 -3.17 1.25
CA LEU A 17 -0.24 -2.74 0.42
C LEU A 17 0.38 -3.94 -0.32
N GLU A 18 0.56 -5.07 0.37
CA GLU A 18 1.09 -6.28 -0.24
C GLU A 18 0.16 -6.82 -1.33
N LEU A 19 -1.16 -6.84 -1.06
CA LEU A 19 -2.16 -7.27 -2.02
C LEU A 19 -2.19 -6.36 -3.26
N ALA A 20 -2.16 -5.04 -3.05
CA ALA A 20 -2.14 -4.04 -4.13
C ALA A 20 -0.92 -4.23 -5.03
N THR A 21 0.26 -4.40 -4.42
CA THR A 21 1.52 -4.65 -5.13
C THR A 21 1.46 -5.95 -5.94
N ARG A 22 1.04 -7.06 -5.33
CA ARG A 22 0.93 -8.36 -6.02
C ARG A 22 -0.06 -8.33 -7.19
N LEU A 23 -1.23 -7.75 -7.00
CA LEU A 23 -2.25 -7.65 -8.06
C LEU A 23 -1.82 -6.67 -9.16
N GLY A 24 -1.19 -5.56 -8.80
CA GLY A 24 -0.58 -4.63 -9.75
C GLY A 24 0.46 -5.32 -10.63
N HIS A 25 1.36 -6.10 -10.03
CA HIS A 25 2.37 -6.87 -10.77
C HIS A 25 1.76 -7.98 -11.64
N LYS A 26 0.80 -8.75 -11.11
CA LYS A 26 0.25 -9.93 -11.77
C LYS A 26 -0.76 -9.59 -12.88
N LEU A 27 -1.62 -8.60 -12.64
CA LEU A 27 -2.76 -8.28 -13.50
C LEU A 27 -2.68 -6.85 -14.06
N GLY A 28 -2.34 -5.87 -13.21
CA GLY A 28 -2.29 -4.45 -13.58
C GLY A 28 -1.31 -4.16 -14.71
N ARG A 29 -0.04 -4.56 -14.55
CA ARG A 29 1.02 -4.39 -15.57
C ARG A 29 0.71 -5.07 -16.90
N LYS A 30 -0.16 -6.09 -16.90
CA LYS A 30 -0.58 -6.82 -18.10
C LYS A 30 -1.84 -6.24 -18.73
N GLY A 31 -2.36 -5.12 -18.22
CA GLY A 31 -3.60 -4.50 -18.70
C GLY A 31 -4.88 -5.29 -18.40
N ARG A 32 -4.79 -6.39 -17.61
CA ARG A 32 -5.93 -7.28 -17.34
C ARG A 32 -6.84 -6.79 -16.22
N ALA A 33 -6.34 -5.90 -15.37
CA ALA A 33 -7.11 -5.28 -14.30
C ALA A 33 -6.66 -3.83 -14.04
N ALA A 34 -7.58 -2.97 -13.61
CA ALA A 34 -7.24 -1.71 -12.95
C ALA A 34 -7.26 -1.95 -11.44
N VAL A 35 -6.13 -1.74 -10.78
CA VAL A 35 -5.97 -1.97 -9.33
C VAL A 35 -5.82 -0.63 -8.64
N THR A 36 -6.71 -0.34 -7.69
CA THR A 36 -6.71 0.92 -6.94
C THR A 36 -6.65 0.61 -5.44
N LEU A 37 -5.64 1.15 -4.76
CA LEU A 37 -5.54 1.15 -3.30
C LEU A 37 -6.12 2.47 -2.78
N VAL A 38 -7.05 2.38 -1.84
CA VAL A 38 -7.64 3.51 -1.13
C VAL A 38 -7.32 3.36 0.35
N ASP A 39 -6.55 4.30 0.88
CA ASP A 39 -6.30 4.42 2.32
C ASP A 39 -6.54 5.86 2.76
N ARG A 40 -6.82 6.06 4.06
CA ARG A 40 -6.96 7.39 4.66
C ARG A 40 -5.62 8.12 4.73
N SER A 41 -4.54 7.37 4.93
CA SER A 41 -3.15 7.81 4.96
C SER A 41 -2.54 7.75 3.56
N SER A 42 -1.57 8.62 3.28
CA SER A 42 -0.74 8.54 2.06
C SER A 42 0.48 7.61 2.23
N ILE A 43 0.65 7.04 3.41
CA ILE A 43 1.80 6.22 3.81
C ILE A 43 1.34 4.96 4.53
N HIS A 44 2.13 3.89 4.38
CA HIS A 44 2.11 2.75 5.27
C HIS A 44 3.17 2.95 6.36
N ILE A 45 2.81 2.68 7.62
CA ILE A 45 3.75 2.66 8.74
C ILE A 45 3.71 1.30 9.44
N TRP A 46 4.86 0.81 9.86
CA TRP A 46 4.96 -0.43 10.63
C TRP A 46 4.57 -0.21 12.09
N LYS A 47 3.26 -0.29 12.35
CA LYS A 47 2.65 -0.04 13.66
C LYS A 47 3.33 -0.74 14.86
N PRO A 48 3.88 -1.97 14.74
CA PRO A 48 4.56 -2.62 15.87
C PRO A 48 5.71 -1.82 16.48
N LEU A 49 6.43 -1.01 15.69
CA LEU A 49 7.58 -0.22 16.16
C LEU A 49 7.22 1.23 16.55
N LEU A 50 5.92 1.59 16.63
CA LEU A 50 5.52 2.95 17.00
C LEU A 50 5.99 3.37 18.39
N HIS A 51 6.27 2.43 19.28
CA HIS A 51 6.84 2.73 20.59
C HIS A 51 8.28 3.24 20.48
N GLU A 52 9.08 2.75 19.52
CA GLU A 52 10.43 3.25 19.24
C GLU A 52 10.40 4.63 18.59
N VAL A 53 9.38 4.89 17.76
CA VAL A 53 9.12 6.24 17.24
C VAL A 53 8.78 7.20 18.38
N ALA A 54 7.88 6.78 19.29
CA ALA A 54 7.43 7.62 20.40
C ALA A 54 8.56 7.95 21.40
N THR A 55 9.54 7.06 21.56
CA THR A 55 10.73 7.31 22.39
C THR A 55 11.82 8.09 21.66
N GLY A 56 11.68 8.35 20.36
CA GLY A 56 12.69 9.00 19.52
C GLY A 56 13.85 8.08 19.14
N ALA A 57 13.75 6.77 19.38
CA ALA A 57 14.75 5.79 18.98
C ALA A 57 14.71 5.49 17.48
N LEU A 58 13.58 5.78 16.82
CA LEU A 58 13.36 5.52 15.40
C LEU A 58 12.66 6.72 14.75
N ASP A 59 13.10 7.10 13.54
CA ASP A 59 12.47 8.16 12.75
C ASP A 59 11.34 7.59 11.90
N ALA A 60 10.12 8.10 12.08
CA ALA A 60 8.94 7.61 11.38
C ALA A 60 9.01 7.80 9.86
N GLY A 61 9.65 8.88 9.39
CA GLY A 61 9.78 9.19 7.97
C GLY A 61 10.74 8.24 7.24
N LEU A 62 11.68 7.62 7.97
CA LEU A 62 12.59 6.62 7.42
C LEU A 62 11.97 5.21 7.35
N ASP A 63 11.00 4.91 8.21
CA ASP A 63 10.37 3.59 8.32
C ASP A 63 8.99 3.51 7.64
N GLU A 64 8.47 4.63 7.15
CA GLU A 64 7.25 4.67 6.36
C GLU A 64 7.48 4.30 4.89
N VAL A 65 6.43 3.79 4.25
CA VAL A 65 6.39 3.56 2.81
C VAL A 65 5.34 4.47 2.19
N SER A 66 5.78 5.40 1.34
CA SER A 66 4.88 6.24 0.55
C SER A 66 4.13 5.41 -0.50
N TYR A 67 2.81 5.60 -0.60
CA TYR A 67 2.02 4.99 -1.67
C TYR A 67 2.19 5.68 -3.04
N ARG A 68 2.89 6.81 -3.10
CA ARG A 68 3.00 7.66 -4.30
C ARG A 68 4.35 7.57 -5.02
N ALA A 69 5.13 6.52 -4.76
CA ALA A 69 6.44 6.31 -5.38
C ALA A 69 6.39 6.19 -6.91
#